data_AF-A0A2K5ATD1-F1
#
_entry.id   AF-A0A2K5ATD1-F1
#
_cell.length_a   1.000
_cell.length_b   1.000
_cell.length_c   1.000
_cell.angle_alpha   90.00
_cell.angle_beta   90.00
_cell.angle_gamma   90.00
#
_symmetry.space_group_name_H-M   'P 1'
#
loop_
_entity.id
_entity.type
_entity.pdbx_description
1 polymer ?
#
loop_
_entity_poly.entity_id
_entity_poly.type
_entity_poly.pdbx_seq_one_letter_code
_entity_poly.pdbx_strand_id
1 'polypeptide(L)'
;MVRRRLLELSIFSMTVLTLLEIVLLTSNSPPIFRLVYMIAPMLTVPIVLAVAWKRSFATVIMVIGLLCILGSMILLPHMLSIGSIEEDRFYIISLRSFLLGMAMVVISMIMVYRPELLYAKNRPTDDDGEGEDGIKVWDSRSSSNNRGMVNGTLLIPLRKLLDDRENMLLPVYRYVLVTIDGVTYLVSPDDYVPVGSMVVRRNGMFIGVRKVL
;
A
#
# COMPACT_ATOMS: atom_id res chain seq x y z
N MET A 1 -7.20 4.20 -18.14
CA MET A 1 -7.13 3.07 -19.10
C MET A 1 -5.80 2.31 -19.06
N VAL A 2 -4.65 3.00 -19.11
CA VAL A 2 -3.31 2.39 -19.14
C VAL A 2 -3.01 1.49 -17.92
N ARG A 3 -3.37 1.90 -16.69
CA ARG A 3 -3.12 1.12 -15.46
C ARG A 3 -3.80 -0.26 -15.44
N ARG A 4 -5.04 -0.34 -15.95
CA ARG A 4 -5.79 -1.60 -16.01
C ARG A 4 -5.18 -2.57 -17.02
N ARG A 5 -4.75 -2.06 -18.19
CA ARG A 5 -4.05 -2.84 -19.20
C ARG A 5 -2.70 -3.38 -18.72
N LEU A 6 -1.95 -2.58 -17.96
CA LEU A 6 -0.70 -3.01 -17.34
C LEU A 6 -0.92 -4.17 -16.36
N LEU A 7 -1.94 -4.07 -15.50
CA LEU A 7 -2.27 -5.14 -14.55
C LEU A 7 -2.70 -6.42 -15.26
N GLU A 8 -3.56 -6.33 -16.28
CA GLU A 8 -3.95 -7.48 -17.13
C GLU A 8 -2.71 -8.16 -17.74
N LEU A 9 -1.77 -7.36 -18.25
CA LEU A 9 -0.54 -7.86 -18.86
C LEU A 9 0.44 -8.44 -17.82
N SER A 10 0.49 -7.90 -16.60
CA SER A 10 1.27 -8.49 -15.51
C SER A 10 0.70 -9.83 -15.04
N ILE A 11 -0.62 -9.96 -14.94
CA ILE A 11 -1.27 -11.24 -14.60
C ILE A 11 -0.98 -12.26 -15.71
N PHE A 12 -1.15 -11.88 -16.98
CA PHE A 12 -0.82 -12.74 -18.10
C PHE A 12 0.65 -13.17 -18.04
N SER A 13 1.56 -12.23 -17.80
CA SER A 13 2.99 -12.54 -17.66
C SER A 13 3.27 -13.53 -16.53
N MET A 14 2.66 -13.34 -15.37
CA MET A 14 2.76 -14.28 -14.25
C MET A 14 2.28 -15.68 -14.61
N THR A 15 1.16 -15.80 -15.33
CA THR A 15 0.67 -17.11 -15.77
C THR A 15 1.65 -17.78 -16.75
N VAL A 16 2.22 -17.01 -17.68
CA VAL A 16 3.23 -17.54 -18.62
C VAL A 16 4.50 -17.95 -17.89
N LEU A 17 4.96 -17.18 -16.89
CA LEU A 17 6.10 -17.56 -16.04
C LEU A 17 5.85 -18.87 -15.28
N THR A 18 4.64 -19.05 -14.72
CA THR A 18 4.30 -20.32 -14.03
C THR A 18 4.29 -21.51 -14.97
N LEU A 19 3.76 -21.35 -16.19
CA LEU A 19 3.80 -22.41 -17.21
C LEU A 19 5.24 -22.73 -17.63
N LEU A 20 6.07 -21.70 -17.79
CA LEU A 20 7.46 -21.86 -18.16
C LEU A 20 8.26 -22.58 -17.07
N GLU A 21 8.01 -22.31 -15.79
CA GLU A 21 8.61 -23.05 -14.66
C GLU A 21 8.17 -24.52 -14.67
N ILE A 22 6.90 -24.82 -14.94
CA ILE A 22 6.42 -26.20 -15.03
C ILE A 22 7.13 -26.94 -16.18
N VAL A 23 7.30 -26.30 -17.34
CA VAL A 23 8.05 -26.87 -18.47
C VAL A 23 9.52 -27.10 -18.10
N LEU A 24 10.13 -26.16 -17.38
CA LEU A 24 11.51 -26.26 -16.92
C LEU A 24 11.72 -27.43 -15.95
N LEU A 25 10.78 -27.62 -15.01
CA LEU A 25 10.83 -28.70 -14.03
C LEU A 25 10.53 -30.09 -14.63
N THR A 26 9.84 -30.15 -15.77
CA THR A 26 9.46 -31.40 -16.43
C THR A 26 10.41 -31.80 -17.56
N SER A 27 11.15 -30.86 -18.14
CA SER A 27 12.01 -31.12 -19.29
C SER A 27 13.39 -30.47 -19.14
N ASN A 28 14.37 -31.29 -18.76
CA ASN A 28 15.77 -30.89 -18.59
C ASN A 28 16.55 -30.90 -19.92
N SER A 29 16.02 -30.22 -20.94
CA SER A 29 16.70 -30.12 -22.24
C SER A 29 17.44 -28.77 -22.38
N PRO A 30 18.70 -28.79 -22.88
CA PRO A 30 19.46 -27.55 -23.15
C PRO A 30 18.74 -26.48 -23.99
N PRO A 31 17.95 -26.81 -25.04
CA PRO A 31 17.23 -25.77 -25.81
C PRO A 31 16.15 -25.07 -24.98
N ILE A 32 15.49 -25.78 -24.05
CA ILE A 32 14.47 -25.19 -23.17
C ILE A 32 15.11 -24.17 -22.23
N PHE A 33 16.26 -24.49 -21.65
CA PHE A 33 17.00 -23.54 -20.81
C PHE A 33 17.28 -22.25 -21.58
N ARG A 34 17.82 -22.35 -22.80
CA ARG A 34 18.11 -21.17 -23.64
C ARG A 34 16.88 -20.32 -23.93
N LEU A 35 15.74 -20.95 -24.17
CA LEU A 35 14.47 -20.27 -24.38
C LEU A 35 14.03 -19.53 -23.10
N VAL A 36 14.13 -20.19 -21.93
CA VAL A 36 13.78 -19.60 -20.63
C VAL A 36 14.67 -18.39 -20.32
N TYR A 37 15.99 -18.47 -20.57
CA TYR A 37 16.91 -17.34 -20.38
C TYR A 37 16.52 -16.09 -21.18
N MET A 38 16.00 -16.27 -22.40
CA MET A 38 15.59 -15.13 -23.24
C MET A 38 14.24 -14.56 -22.84
N ILE A 39 13.28 -15.42 -22.52
CA ILE A 39 11.88 -15.01 -22.32
C ILE A 39 11.60 -14.56 -20.88
N ALA A 40 12.18 -15.22 -19.87
CA ALA A 40 11.86 -14.94 -18.47
C ALA A 40 12.14 -13.48 -18.06
N PRO A 41 13.27 -12.84 -18.42
CA PRO A 41 13.49 -11.43 -18.12
C PRO A 41 12.52 -10.49 -18.84
N MET A 42 12.13 -10.81 -20.08
CA MET A 42 11.16 -9.98 -20.82
C MET A 42 9.78 -9.99 -20.14
N LEU A 43 9.40 -11.14 -19.58
CA LEU A 43 8.15 -11.31 -18.84
C LEU A 43 8.15 -10.55 -17.50
N THR A 44 9.31 -10.31 -16.86
CA THR A 44 9.33 -9.55 -15.60
C THR A 44 9.19 -8.03 -15.77
N VAL A 45 9.55 -7.49 -16.94
CA VAL A 45 9.43 -6.05 -17.27
C VAL A 45 8.05 -5.46 -16.97
N PRO A 46 6.92 -6.03 -17.44
CA PRO A 46 5.61 -5.48 -17.15
C PRO A 46 5.22 -5.54 -15.67
N ILE A 47 5.75 -6.51 -14.91
CA ILE A 47 5.51 -6.64 -13.47
C ILE A 47 6.18 -5.46 -12.75
N VAL A 48 7.44 -5.18 -13.09
CA VAL A 48 8.19 -4.04 -12.54
C VAL A 48 7.50 -2.73 -12.89
N LEU A 49 7.13 -2.56 -14.16
CA LEU A 49 6.51 -1.33 -14.64
C LEU A 49 5.15 -1.05 -13.98
N ALA A 50 4.41 -2.10 -13.62
CA ALA A 50 3.13 -1.98 -12.92
C ALA A 50 3.25 -1.44 -11.48
N VAL A 51 4.43 -1.55 -10.86
CA VAL A 51 4.63 -1.21 -9.44
C VAL A 51 5.65 -0.07 -9.25
N ALA A 52 6.62 0.09 -10.15
CA ALA A 52 7.71 1.06 -10.05
C ALA A 52 7.26 2.53 -9.90
N TRP A 53 6.04 2.85 -10.32
CA TRP A 53 5.47 4.19 -10.21
C TRP A 53 5.06 4.57 -8.79
N LYS A 54 4.85 3.60 -7.89
CA LYS A 54 4.54 3.87 -6.48
C LYS A 54 5.81 3.70 -5.66
N ARG A 55 6.45 4.81 -5.26
CA ARG A 55 7.59 4.82 -4.32
C ARG A 55 7.15 4.34 -2.94
N SER A 56 6.95 3.03 -2.78
CA SER A 56 6.35 2.39 -1.62
C SER A 56 7.15 1.16 -1.21
N PHE A 57 7.03 0.75 0.05
CA PHE A 57 7.59 -0.49 0.59
C PHE A 57 7.29 -1.72 -0.29
N ALA A 58 6.16 -1.73 -1.01
CA ALA A 58 5.80 -2.76 -1.97
C ALA A 58 6.85 -2.97 -3.09
N THR A 59 7.60 -1.94 -3.50
CA THR A 59 8.64 -2.08 -4.52
C THR A 59 9.80 -2.96 -4.03
N VAL A 60 10.15 -2.87 -2.75
CA VAL A 60 11.24 -3.67 -2.16
C VAL A 60 10.84 -5.14 -2.13
N ILE A 61 9.63 -5.44 -1.65
CA ILE A 61 9.09 -6.81 -1.63
C ILE A 61 9.05 -7.40 -3.05
N MET A 62 8.61 -6.61 -4.03
CA MET A 62 8.58 -7.05 -5.42
C MET A 62 9.98 -7.36 -5.96
N VAL A 63 10.99 -6.52 -5.70
CA VAL A 63 12.36 -6.77 -6.18
C VAL A 63 12.91 -8.08 -5.60
N ILE A 64 12.68 -8.33 -4.31
CA ILE A 64 13.07 -9.59 -3.68
C ILE A 64 12.32 -10.77 -4.34
N GLY A 65 11.01 -10.63 -4.58
CA GLY A 65 10.22 -11.65 -5.26
C GLY A 65 10.72 -11.95 -6.69
N LEU A 66 11.09 -10.92 -7.44
CA LEU A 66 11.66 -11.06 -8.78
C LEU A 66 13.04 -11.73 -8.77
N LEU A 67 13.88 -11.44 -7.78
CA LEU A 67 15.15 -12.14 -7.60
C LEU A 67 14.94 -13.64 -7.33
N CYS A 68 13.92 -14.01 -6.56
CA CYS A 68 13.59 -15.41 -6.33
C CYS A 68 13.07 -16.11 -7.61
N ILE A 69 12.23 -15.44 -8.41
CA ILE A 69 11.73 -15.99 -9.68
C ILE A 69 12.85 -16.14 -10.71
N LEU A 70 13.67 -15.11 -10.89
CA LEU A 70 14.80 -15.19 -11.83
C LEU A 70 15.85 -16.18 -11.31
N GLY A 71 16.09 -16.25 -10.01
CA GLY A 71 16.97 -17.24 -9.39
C GLY A 71 16.54 -18.67 -9.71
N SER A 72 15.27 -18.99 -9.53
CA SER A 72 14.72 -20.33 -9.88
C SER A 72 14.80 -20.62 -11.38
N MET A 73 14.48 -19.65 -12.24
CA MET A 73 14.39 -19.91 -13.69
C MET A 73 15.72 -19.85 -14.45
N ILE A 74 16.71 -19.13 -13.93
CA ILE A 74 17.97 -18.83 -14.63
C ILE A 74 19.14 -19.42 -13.85
N LEU A 75 19.31 -19.05 -12.58
CA LEU A 75 20.50 -19.42 -11.81
C LEU A 75 20.52 -20.91 -11.45
N LEU A 76 19.39 -21.46 -11.02
CA LEU A 76 19.31 -22.85 -10.58
C LEU A 76 19.49 -23.87 -11.72
N PRO A 77 18.89 -23.70 -12.91
CA PRO A 77 19.12 -24.59 -14.06
C PRO A 77 20.55 -24.51 -14.57
N HIS A 78 21.19 -23.34 -14.46
CA HIS A 78 22.62 -23.20 -14.75
C HIS A 78 23.47 -24.08 -13.83
N MET A 79 23.18 -24.06 -12.53
CA MET A 79 23.87 -24.86 -11.53
C MET A 79 23.62 -26.37 -11.72
N LEU A 80 22.41 -26.75 -12.14
CA LEU A 80 22.11 -28.13 -12.55
C LEU A 80 22.93 -28.53 -13.79
N SER A 81 23.01 -27.67 -14.81
CA SER A 81 23.77 -27.94 -16.04
C SER A 81 25.27 -28.09 -15.81
N ILE A 82 25.83 -27.43 -14.78
CA ILE A 82 27.25 -27.56 -14.39
C ILE A 82 27.46 -28.80 -13.50
N GLY A 83 26.38 -29.42 -13.01
CA GLY A 83 26.45 -30.57 -12.10
C GLY A 83 26.77 -30.18 -10.66
N SER A 84 26.57 -28.93 -10.25
CA SER A 84 26.83 -28.48 -8.88
C SER A 84 25.69 -28.83 -7.91
N ILE A 85 24.52 -29.23 -8.43
CA ILE A 85 23.33 -29.57 -7.65
C ILE A 85 22.73 -30.86 -8.20
N GLU A 86 22.33 -31.77 -7.31
CA GLU A 86 21.57 -32.99 -7.65
C GLU A 86 20.16 -32.65 -8.17
N GLU A 87 19.63 -33.41 -9.11
CA GLU A 87 18.33 -33.17 -9.75
C GLU A 87 17.17 -33.09 -8.73
N ASP A 88 17.16 -33.96 -7.73
CA ASP A 88 16.16 -33.96 -6.65
C ASP A 88 16.19 -32.66 -5.82
N ARG A 89 17.41 -32.16 -5.53
CA ARG A 89 17.59 -30.90 -4.79
C ARG A 89 17.20 -29.70 -5.65
N PHE A 90 17.55 -29.73 -6.94
CA PHE A 90 17.15 -28.70 -7.89
C PHE A 90 15.64 -28.55 -7.92
N TYR A 91 14.89 -29.65 -8.06
CA TYR A 91 13.42 -29.61 -8.11
C TYR A 91 12.82 -28.93 -6.86
N ILE A 92 13.26 -29.35 -5.67
CA ILE A 92 12.72 -28.84 -4.40
C ILE A 92 13.08 -27.35 -4.21
N ILE A 93 14.32 -26.96 -4.48
CA ILE A 93 14.78 -25.58 -4.25
C ILE A 93 14.19 -24.63 -5.30
N SER A 94 14.12 -25.05 -6.57
CA SER A 94 13.53 -24.25 -7.65
C SER A 94 12.05 -23.99 -7.38
N LEU A 95 11.26 -25.04 -7.11
CA LEU A 95 9.83 -24.90 -6.84
C LEU A 95 9.56 -23.99 -5.62
N ARG A 96 10.30 -24.17 -4.52
CA ARG A 96 10.13 -23.36 -3.31
C ARG A 96 10.48 -21.90 -3.54
N SER A 97 11.61 -21.64 -4.21
CA SER A 97 12.05 -20.26 -4.49
C SER A 97 11.13 -19.56 -5.49
N PHE A 98 10.67 -20.28 -6.52
CA PHE A 98 9.69 -19.77 -7.48
C PHE A 98 8.35 -19.41 -6.82
N LEU A 99 7.77 -20.32 -6.04
CA LEU A 99 6.50 -20.08 -5.33
C LEU A 99 6.59 -18.93 -4.34
N LEU A 100 7.70 -18.85 -3.59
CA LEU A 100 7.95 -17.75 -2.68
C LEU A 100 8.04 -16.41 -3.43
N GLY A 101 8.74 -16.39 -4.56
CA GLY A 101 8.85 -15.20 -5.40
C GLY A 101 7.51 -14.75 -5.95
N MET A 102 6.71 -15.68 -6.47
CA MET A 102 5.35 -15.43 -6.94
C MET A 102 4.45 -14.88 -5.83
N ALA A 103 4.49 -15.46 -4.63
CA ALA A 103 3.72 -14.97 -3.49
C ALA A 103 4.10 -13.54 -3.11
N MET A 104 5.40 -13.22 -3.06
CA MET A 104 5.88 -11.86 -2.79
C MET A 104 5.43 -10.86 -3.86
N VAL A 105 5.49 -11.22 -5.13
CA VAL A 105 5.02 -10.38 -6.22
C VAL A 105 3.51 -10.14 -6.12
N VAL A 106 2.70 -11.17 -5.84
CA VAL A 106 1.25 -11.03 -5.66
C VAL A 106 0.92 -10.11 -4.48
N ILE A 107 1.57 -10.30 -3.32
CA ILE A 107 1.39 -9.44 -2.15
C ILE A 107 1.76 -7.99 -2.48
N SER A 108 2.86 -7.77 -3.20
CA SER A 108 3.28 -6.43 -3.62
C SER A 108 2.24 -5.77 -4.54
N MET A 109 1.61 -6.53 -5.44
CA MET A 109 0.53 -6.02 -6.28
C MET A 109 -0.73 -5.68 -5.48
N ILE A 110 -1.11 -6.52 -4.50
CA ILE A 110 -2.25 -6.24 -3.63
C ILE A 110 -2.01 -4.93 -2.86
N MET A 111 -0.82 -4.72 -2.30
CA MET A 111 -0.46 -3.45 -1.62
C MET A 111 -0.58 -2.22 -2.51
N VAL A 112 -0.27 -2.36 -3.81
CA VAL A 112 -0.28 -1.25 -4.77
C VAL A 112 -1.69 -0.96 -5.29
N TYR A 113 -2.46 -1.99 -5.64
CA TYR A 113 -3.73 -1.84 -6.36
C TYR A 113 -4.96 -1.90 -5.46
N ARG A 114 -4.90 -2.64 -4.34
CA ARG A 114 -5.98 -2.73 -3.35
C ARG A 114 -5.40 -2.63 -1.93
N PRO A 115 -4.81 -1.47 -1.57
CA PRO A 115 -4.31 -1.24 -0.22
C PRO A 115 -5.38 -1.51 0.85
N GLU A 116 -6.65 -1.24 0.53
CA GLU A 116 -7.82 -1.42 1.41
C GLU A 116 -8.02 -2.85 1.94
N LEU A 117 -7.55 -3.88 1.21
CA LEU A 117 -7.59 -5.27 1.70
C LEU A 117 -6.64 -5.52 2.87
N LEU A 118 -5.59 -4.70 2.99
CA LEU A 118 -4.52 -4.84 3.99
C LEU A 118 -4.61 -3.77 5.08
N TYR A 119 -5.41 -2.72 4.89
CA TYR A 119 -5.63 -1.68 5.89
C TYR A 119 -6.83 -2.01 6.79
N ALA A 120 -6.68 -1.75 8.09
CA ALA A 120 -7.77 -1.87 9.04
C ALA A 120 -8.96 -0.99 8.61
N LYS A 121 -10.17 -1.53 8.73
CA LYS A 121 -11.48 -1.01 8.30
C LYS A 121 -11.84 0.43 8.75
N ASN A 122 -10.99 1.11 9.51
CA ASN A 122 -11.21 2.43 10.09
C ASN A 122 -10.29 3.54 9.54
N ARG A 123 -9.63 3.38 8.38
CA ARG A 123 -8.92 4.50 7.74
C ARG A 123 -9.91 5.41 7.00
N PRO A 124 -9.87 6.74 7.18
CA PRO A 124 -10.60 7.66 6.30
C PRO A 124 -10.06 7.54 4.87
N THR A 125 -10.96 7.38 3.90
CA THR A 125 -10.63 7.21 2.48
C THR A 125 -10.05 8.52 1.93
N ASP A 126 -8.81 8.47 1.44
CA ASP A 126 -8.18 9.56 0.69
C ASP A 126 -8.60 9.46 -0.79
N ASP A 127 -9.90 9.39 -1.10
CA ASP A 127 -10.38 9.35 -2.49
C ASP A 127 -10.57 10.78 -3.00
N ASP A 128 -9.60 11.19 -3.79
CA ASP A 128 -9.60 12.22 -4.83
C ASP A 128 -10.97 12.83 -5.18
N GLY A 129 -11.22 14.01 -4.62
CA GLY A 129 -12.37 14.86 -4.95
C GLY A 129 -12.03 16.33 -4.76
N GLU A 130 -11.23 16.89 -5.68
CA GLU A 130 -11.30 18.32 -6.01
C GLU A 130 -12.74 18.63 -6.46
N GLY A 131 -13.63 18.92 -5.51
CA GLY A 131 -15.02 19.29 -5.79
C GLY A 131 -16.02 18.77 -4.75
N GLU A 132 -16.61 19.70 -3.99
CA GLU A 132 -17.87 19.56 -3.24
C GLU A 132 -17.86 18.48 -2.13
N ASP A 133 -17.13 18.57 -1.03
CA ASP A 133 -17.17 19.57 0.01
C ASP A 133 -15.86 19.47 0.80
N GLY A 134 -14.98 20.44 0.59
CA GLY A 134 -13.64 20.43 1.16
C GLY A 134 -13.69 20.38 2.68
N ILE A 135 -13.22 19.28 3.28
CA ILE A 135 -12.96 19.20 4.71
C ILE A 135 -11.84 20.23 5.00
N LYS A 136 -12.24 21.41 5.45
CA LYS A 136 -11.35 22.53 5.70
C LYS A 136 -10.46 22.19 6.89
N VAL A 137 -9.16 22.43 6.77
CA VAL A 137 -8.24 22.35 7.92
C VAL A 137 -8.52 23.56 8.80
N TRP A 138 -8.80 23.31 10.07
CA TRP A 138 -8.94 24.38 11.06
C TRP A 138 -7.56 24.94 11.37
N ASP A 139 -7.41 26.24 11.17
CA ASP A 139 -6.25 27.01 11.63
C ASP A 139 -6.75 28.06 12.61
N SER A 140 -6.54 27.80 13.91
CA SER A 140 -6.86 28.73 15.00
C SER A 140 -6.25 30.11 14.78
N ARG A 141 -5.08 30.19 14.11
CA ARG A 141 -4.35 31.43 13.85
C ARG A 141 -4.95 32.24 12.70
N SER A 142 -5.54 31.57 11.70
CA SER A 142 -6.26 32.22 10.61
C SER A 142 -7.67 32.66 11.02
N SER A 143 -8.28 31.96 11.98
CA SER A 143 -9.65 32.22 12.44
C SER A 143 -9.78 33.55 13.20
N SER A 144 -8.72 34.01 13.89
CA SER A 144 -8.75 35.31 14.60
C SER A 144 -8.75 36.52 13.67
N ASN A 145 -8.35 36.37 12.40
CA ASN A 145 -8.33 37.46 11.42
C ASN A 145 -9.63 37.59 10.63
N ASN A 146 -10.48 36.55 10.62
CA ASN A 146 -11.82 36.63 10.05
C ASN A 146 -12.78 37.27 11.06
N ARG A 147 -12.75 38.60 11.11
CA ARG A 147 -13.58 39.53 11.92
C ARG A 147 -15.11 39.35 11.82
N GLY A 148 -15.60 38.36 11.08
CA GLY A 148 -17.04 38.11 10.88
C GLY A 148 -17.61 36.90 11.62
N MET A 149 -16.81 35.91 12.02
CA MET A 149 -17.32 34.59 12.49
C MET A 149 -16.98 34.27 13.95
N VAL A 150 -16.02 34.98 14.56
CA VAL A 150 -15.54 34.75 15.94
C VAL A 150 -15.84 35.96 16.83
N ASN A 151 -17.03 36.53 16.70
CA ASN A 151 -17.48 37.56 17.63
C ASN A 151 -18.04 36.90 18.90
N GLY A 152 -17.16 36.52 19.83
CA GLY A 152 -17.51 36.30 21.23
C GLY A 152 -17.49 34.88 21.78
N THR A 153 -17.12 33.85 21.00
CA THR A 153 -17.10 32.47 21.50
C THR A 153 -15.79 32.14 22.22
N LEU A 154 -15.87 31.67 23.47
CA LEU A 154 -14.71 31.19 24.23
C LEU A 154 -14.01 30.06 23.45
N LEU A 155 -12.68 30.10 23.38
CA LEU A 155 -11.89 29.02 22.80
C LEU A 155 -11.54 28.01 23.90
N ILE A 156 -11.84 26.74 23.66
CA ILE A 156 -11.57 25.63 24.59
C ILE A 156 -10.56 24.69 23.92
N PRO A 157 -9.56 24.16 24.65
CA PRO A 157 -8.65 23.17 24.11
C PRO A 157 -9.43 21.90 23.71
N LEU A 158 -9.12 21.32 22.55
CA LEU A 158 -9.81 20.14 22.03
C LEU A 158 -9.88 18.98 23.04
N ARG A 159 -8.86 18.85 23.90
CA ARG A 159 -8.78 17.85 24.99
C ARG A 159 -9.97 17.89 25.96
N LYS A 160 -10.61 19.04 26.14
CA LYS A 160 -11.80 19.17 27.01
C LYS A 160 -13.10 18.72 26.34
N LEU A 161 -13.10 18.47 25.03
CA LEU A 161 -14.25 17.94 24.27
C LEU A 161 -14.22 16.41 24.12
N LEU A 162 -13.10 15.81 24.51
CA LEU A 162 -12.81 14.39 24.38
C LEU A 162 -12.95 13.71 25.75
N ASP A 163 -13.42 12.47 25.74
CA ASP A 163 -13.48 11.65 26.94
C ASP A 163 -12.06 11.24 27.39
N ASP A 164 -11.88 10.85 28.65
CA ASP A 164 -10.56 10.53 29.23
C ASP A 164 -9.83 9.43 28.44
N ARG A 165 -10.59 8.45 27.94
CA ARG A 165 -10.08 7.37 27.09
C ARG A 165 -9.66 7.86 25.70
N GLU A 166 -10.37 8.84 25.17
CA GLU A 166 -10.08 9.44 23.87
C GLU A 166 -8.83 10.35 23.96
N ASN A 167 -8.68 11.04 25.09
CA ASN A 167 -7.50 11.85 25.40
C ASN A 167 -6.20 11.05 25.41
N MET A 168 -6.23 9.78 25.84
CA MET A 168 -5.06 8.90 25.79
C MET A 168 -4.64 8.54 24.35
N LEU A 169 -5.57 8.61 23.39
CA LEU A 169 -5.32 8.25 21.99
C LEU A 169 -4.93 9.44 21.11
N LEU A 170 -5.14 10.68 21.57
CA LEU A 170 -4.77 11.92 20.86
C LEU A 170 -3.35 11.94 20.28
N PRO A 171 -2.29 11.49 20.99
CA PRO A 171 -0.92 11.57 20.48
C PRO A 171 -0.67 10.74 19.21
N VAL A 172 -1.54 9.76 18.94
CA VAL A 172 -1.45 8.87 17.77
C VAL A 172 -1.99 9.56 16.51
N TYR A 173 -2.85 10.55 16.67
CA TYR A 173 -3.52 11.24 15.58
C TYR A 173 -2.86 12.58 15.26
N ARG A 174 -2.83 12.94 13.98
CA ARG A 174 -2.37 14.24 13.48
C ARG A 174 -3.51 15.24 13.34
N TYR A 175 -4.71 14.74 13.02
CA TYR A 175 -5.93 15.56 12.94
C TYR A 175 -7.12 14.79 13.51
N VAL A 176 -8.09 15.52 14.04
CA VAL A 176 -9.36 15.02 14.54
C VAL A 176 -10.48 15.74 13.80
N LEU A 177 -11.53 15.00 13.42
CA LEU A 177 -12.71 15.58 12.79
C LEU A 177 -13.62 16.22 13.84
N VAL A 178 -13.86 17.52 13.70
CA VAL A 178 -14.68 18.32 14.60
C VAL A 178 -15.68 19.12 13.78
N THR A 179 -16.96 19.08 14.17
CA THR A 179 -18.00 19.92 13.59
C THR A 179 -18.06 21.23 14.37
N ILE A 180 -17.82 22.34 13.68
CA ILE A 180 -17.89 23.72 14.19
C ILE A 180 -19.02 24.41 13.44
N ASP A 181 -20.06 24.85 14.15
CA ASP A 181 -21.23 25.55 13.58
C ASP A 181 -21.85 24.86 12.36
N GLY A 182 -21.94 23.53 12.42
CA GLY A 182 -22.53 22.69 11.36
C GLY A 182 -21.59 22.32 10.21
N VAL A 183 -20.34 22.81 10.20
CA VAL A 183 -19.34 22.50 9.17
C VAL A 183 -18.24 21.62 9.77
N THR A 184 -17.82 20.57 9.05
CA THR A 184 -16.77 19.63 9.49
C THR A 184 -15.38 20.16 9.14
N TYR A 185 -14.53 20.26 10.16
CA TYR A 185 -13.15 20.69 10.06
C TYR A 185 -12.18 19.62 10.57
N LEU A 186 -10.97 19.62 10.02
CA LEU A 186 -9.83 18.85 10.54
C LEU A 186 -9.03 19.71 11.51
N VAL A 187 -9.02 19.32 12.79
CA VAL A 187 -8.38 20.08 13.88
C VAL A 187 -7.15 19.32 14.39
N SER A 188 -6.05 20.02 14.61
CA SER A 188 -4.86 19.43 15.25
C SER A 188 -5.13 19.13 16.73
N PRO A 189 -4.61 18.02 17.30
CA PRO A 189 -4.81 17.63 18.72
C PRO A 189 -4.51 18.71 19.77
N ASP A 190 -3.59 19.62 19.45
CA ASP A 190 -3.12 20.67 20.34
C ASP A 190 -3.80 22.03 20.09
N ASP A 191 -4.75 22.08 19.16
CA ASP A 191 -5.38 23.33 18.76
C ASP A 191 -6.64 23.66 19.57
N TYR A 192 -7.04 24.93 19.49
CA TYR A 192 -8.21 25.46 20.21
C TYR A 192 -9.42 25.56 19.30
N VAL A 193 -10.59 25.20 19.83
CA VAL A 193 -11.87 25.20 19.11
C VAL A 193 -12.95 25.95 19.90
N PRO A 194 -13.94 26.58 19.23
CA PRO A 194 -14.97 27.36 19.90
C PRO A 194 -15.90 26.50 20.77
N VAL A 195 -16.44 27.08 21.85
CA VAL A 195 -17.45 26.42 22.70
C VAL A 195 -18.68 26.09 21.86
N GLY A 196 -19.11 24.83 21.87
CA GLY A 196 -20.21 24.34 21.05
C GLY A 196 -19.77 23.40 19.91
N SER A 197 -18.47 23.26 19.69
CA SER A 197 -17.91 22.29 18.74
C SER A 197 -18.19 20.85 19.17
N MET A 198 -18.57 19.99 18.23
CA MET A 198 -18.84 18.57 18.48
C MET A 198 -17.83 17.69 17.75
N VAL A 199 -17.19 16.77 18.47
CA VAL A 199 -16.31 15.76 17.85
C VAL A 199 -17.16 14.75 17.09
N VAL A 200 -16.80 14.47 15.82
CA VAL A 200 -17.49 13.48 15.01
C VAL A 200 -17.14 12.09 15.53
N ARG A 201 -18.15 11.38 16.07
CA ARG A 201 -18.02 10.01 16.59
C ARG A 201 -18.79 9.04 15.70
N ARG A 202 -18.13 7.97 15.26
CA ARG A 202 -18.79 6.83 14.59
C ARG A 202 -18.75 5.64 15.55
N ASN A 203 -19.92 5.15 15.96
CA ASN A 203 -20.07 4.04 16.90
C ASN A 203 -19.37 4.25 18.25
N GLY A 204 -19.39 5.49 18.78
CA GLY A 204 -18.76 5.81 20.07
C GLY A 204 -17.24 5.99 20.03
N MET A 205 -16.62 5.99 18.85
CA MET A 205 -15.18 6.24 18.67
C MET A 205 -14.97 7.51 17.84
N PHE A 206 -14.08 8.40 18.28
CA PHE A 206 -13.71 9.59 17.52
C PHE A 206 -12.93 9.24 16.26
N ILE A 207 -13.16 10.00 15.18
CA ILE A 207 -12.48 9.81 13.90
C ILE A 207 -11.27 10.73 13.85
N GLY A 208 -10.07 10.15 13.83
CA GLY A 208 -8.81 10.87 13.69
C GLY A 208 -8.01 10.39 12.47
N VAL A 209 -7.32 11.33 11.82
CA VAL A 209 -6.31 11.04 10.80
C VAL A 209 -5.00 10.77 11.51
N ARG A 210 -4.43 9.57 11.36
CA ARG A 210 -3.19 9.15 12.05
C ARG A 210 -1.99 9.95 11.55
N LYS A 211 -1.02 10.23 12.44
CA LYS A 211 0.28 10.76 12.01
C LYS A 211 0.99 9.70 11.16
N VAL A 212 1.23 10.00 9.89
CA VAL A 212 2.12 9.20 9.04
C VAL A 212 3.54 9.54 9.49
N LEU A 213 4.20 8.57 10.12
CA LEU A 213 5.64 8.60 10.42
C LEU A 213 6.45 8.34 9.15
#